data_AF-A0A3C0WJN9-F1
#
_entry.id   AF-A0A3C0WJN9-F1
#
_cell.length_a   1.000
_cell.length_b   1.000
_cell.length_c   1.000
_cell.angle_alpha   90.00
_cell.angle_beta   90.00
_cell.angle_gamma   90.00
#
_symmetry.space_group_name_H-M   'P 1'
#
loop_
_entity.id
_entity.type
_entity.pdbx_description
1 polymer ?
#
loop_
_entity_poly.entity_id
_entity_poly.type
_entity_poly.pdbx_seq_one_letter_code
_entity_poly.pdbx_strand_id
1 'polypeptide(L)'
;LFFQAAGYQQVLKKDECLAAVKQLLEQQEVIPQRYSRVAQLIQADLAPLKTDSLDEVARLMDDITRRLEFGRAGKRVRKEEDDVIAKLDKMIEELEKQQQQQSSSSGQGSLNPSSPAQDSMPLGGSGPGNVDQRGIGNGSGWGDLPPKERQKALQQISKELPAHFRDVIEEYFRKLARDGNDD
;
A
#
# COMPACT_ATOMS: atom_id res chain seq x y z
N LEU A 1 -35.80 -16.29 4.31
CA LEU A 1 -34.80 -16.35 3.23
C LEU A 1 -33.94 -15.10 3.14
N PHE A 2 -34.45 -13.92 2.74
CA PHE A 2 -33.60 -12.71 2.57
C PHE A 2 -32.78 -12.34 3.82
N PHE A 3 -33.44 -12.17 4.96
CA PHE A 3 -32.76 -11.82 6.22
C PHE A 3 -31.80 -12.91 6.71
N GLN A 4 -32.08 -14.18 6.38
CA GLN A 4 -31.17 -15.29 6.69
C GLN A 4 -29.90 -15.21 5.83
N ALA A 5 -30.05 -14.98 4.52
CA ALA A 5 -28.91 -14.76 3.62
C ALA A 5 -28.06 -13.56 4.07
N ALA A 6 -28.70 -12.43 4.42
CA ALA A 6 -27.99 -11.27 4.97
C ALA A 6 -27.25 -11.60 6.28
N GLY A 7 -27.86 -12.38 7.17
CA GLY A 7 -27.21 -12.85 8.40
C GLY A 7 -26.01 -13.78 8.12
N TYR A 8 -26.15 -14.70 7.18
CA TYR A 8 -25.06 -15.61 6.79
C TYR A 8 -23.91 -14.90 6.10
N GLN A 9 -24.18 -13.85 5.32
CA GLN A 9 -23.15 -12.98 4.75
C GLN A 9 -22.32 -12.32 5.84
N GLN A 10 -22.97 -11.79 6.88
CA GLN A 10 -22.30 -11.09 7.99
C GLN A 10 -21.43 -12.02 8.86
N VAL A 11 -21.85 -13.27 9.03
CA VAL A 11 -21.11 -14.29 9.83
C VAL A 11 -20.18 -15.13 8.94
N LEU A 12 -19.95 -14.71 7.69
CA LEU A 12 -19.08 -15.37 6.71
C LEU A 12 -19.39 -16.86 6.47
N LYS A 13 -20.65 -17.26 6.63
CA LYS A 13 -21.09 -18.64 6.38
C LYS A 13 -21.38 -18.84 4.89
N LYS A 14 -20.32 -18.95 4.09
CA LYS A 14 -20.38 -18.94 2.63
C LYS A 14 -21.41 -19.92 2.05
N ASP A 15 -21.32 -21.20 2.41
CA ASP A 15 -22.17 -22.24 1.80
C ASP A 15 -23.65 -22.08 2.17
N GLU A 16 -23.92 -21.79 3.45
CA GLU A 16 -25.27 -21.51 3.95
C GLU A 16 -25.85 -20.25 3.28
N CYS A 17 -25.03 -19.21 3.10
CA CYS A 17 -25.43 -17.98 2.43
C CYS A 17 -25.75 -18.23 0.95
N LEU A 18 -24.88 -18.92 0.22
CA LEU A 18 -25.10 -19.22 -1.20
C LEU A 18 -26.32 -20.11 -1.41
N ALA A 19 -26.57 -21.08 -0.53
CA ALA A 19 -27.79 -21.89 -0.57
C ALA A 19 -29.05 -21.04 -0.35
N ALA A 20 -29.04 -20.17 0.66
CA ALA A 20 -30.17 -19.27 0.95
C ALA A 20 -30.43 -18.26 -0.19
N VAL A 21 -29.36 -17.74 -0.80
CA VAL A 21 -29.45 -16.82 -1.95
C VAL A 21 -29.98 -17.54 -3.19
N LYS A 22 -29.54 -18.76 -3.48
CA LYS A 22 -30.07 -19.56 -4.61
C LYS A 22 -31.58 -19.78 -4.48
N GLN A 23 -32.05 -20.24 -3.32
CA GLN A 23 -33.48 -20.42 -3.04
C GLN A 23 -34.27 -19.11 -3.18
N LEU A 24 -33.67 -17.99 -2.78
CA LEU A 24 -34.31 -16.68 -2.91
C LEU A 24 -34.41 -16.22 -4.36
N LEU A 25 -33.40 -16.48 -5.18
CA LEU A 25 -33.38 -16.15 -6.61
C LEU A 25 -34.31 -17.06 -7.43
N GLU A 26 -34.51 -18.31 -7.01
CA GLU A 26 -35.54 -19.20 -7.59
C GLU A 26 -36.96 -18.64 -7.41
N GLN A 27 -37.20 -17.86 -6.35
CA GLN A 27 -38.49 -17.22 -6.06
C GLN A 27 -38.52 -15.74 -6.49
N GLN A 28 -37.67 -15.33 -7.44
CA GLN A 28 -37.50 -13.93 -7.84
C GLN A 28 -38.80 -13.24 -8.29
N GLU A 29 -39.75 -13.98 -8.88
CA GLU A 29 -41.03 -13.46 -9.35
C GLU A 29 -42.01 -13.10 -8.21
N VAL A 30 -41.82 -13.66 -7.01
CA VAL A 30 -42.75 -13.51 -5.87
C VAL A 30 -42.21 -12.50 -4.84
N ILE A 31 -40.89 -12.26 -4.81
CA ILE A 31 -40.24 -11.38 -3.85
C ILE A 31 -40.17 -9.93 -4.33
N PRO A 32 -40.10 -8.95 -3.41
CA PRO A 32 -39.80 -7.56 -3.77
C PRO A 32 -38.49 -7.44 -4.57
N GLN A 33 -38.51 -6.62 -5.62
CA GLN A 33 -37.34 -6.39 -6.49
C GLN A 33 -36.07 -5.98 -5.73
N ARG A 34 -36.21 -5.26 -4.60
CA ARG A 34 -35.05 -4.87 -3.79
C ARG A 34 -34.30 -6.08 -3.24
N TYR A 35 -35.04 -7.11 -2.82
CA TYR A 35 -34.44 -8.32 -2.25
C TYR A 35 -33.76 -9.16 -3.33
N SER A 36 -34.34 -9.28 -4.52
CA SER A 36 -33.69 -9.99 -5.63
C SER A 36 -32.41 -9.28 -6.07
N ARG A 37 -32.42 -7.94 -6.17
CA ARG A 37 -31.22 -7.15 -6.50
C ARG A 37 -30.10 -7.34 -5.47
N VAL A 38 -30.42 -7.19 -4.19
CA VAL A 38 -29.42 -7.39 -3.13
C VAL A 38 -28.91 -8.83 -3.11
N ALA A 39 -29.76 -9.82 -3.36
CA ALA A 39 -29.33 -11.21 -3.43
C ALA A 39 -28.38 -11.50 -4.60
N GLN A 40 -28.61 -10.88 -5.77
CA GLN A 40 -27.67 -10.93 -6.89
C GLN A 40 -26.31 -10.33 -6.51
N LEU A 41 -26.30 -9.21 -5.78
CA LEU A 41 -25.07 -8.60 -5.27
C LEU A 41 -24.36 -9.51 -4.26
N ILE A 42 -25.09 -10.08 -3.29
CA ILE A 42 -24.54 -11.04 -2.32
C ILE A 42 -23.95 -12.27 -3.02
N GLN A 43 -24.61 -12.78 -4.07
CA GLN A 43 -24.10 -13.89 -4.86
C GLN A 43 -22.79 -13.53 -5.56
N ALA A 44 -22.75 -12.37 -6.23
CA ALA A 44 -21.58 -11.90 -6.94
C ALA A 44 -20.40 -11.61 -6.01
N ASP A 45 -20.68 -11.15 -4.79
CA ASP A 45 -19.69 -10.89 -3.74
C ASP A 45 -19.09 -12.18 -3.15
N LEU A 46 -19.94 -13.16 -2.79
CA LEU A 46 -19.49 -14.39 -2.13
C LEU A 46 -18.99 -15.48 -3.08
N ALA A 47 -19.46 -15.51 -4.33
CA ALA A 47 -19.02 -16.52 -5.30
C ALA A 47 -17.49 -16.54 -5.52
N PRO A 48 -16.79 -15.41 -5.73
CA PRO A 48 -15.35 -15.38 -5.94
C PRO A 48 -14.54 -15.52 -4.65
N LEU A 49 -15.17 -15.48 -3.47
CA LEU A 49 -14.45 -15.52 -2.19
C LEU A 49 -13.64 -16.82 -2.06
N LYS A 50 -12.31 -16.70 -1.99
CA LYS A 50 -11.41 -17.84 -1.85
C LYS A 50 -11.10 -18.07 -0.37
N THR A 51 -10.99 -19.34 0.02
CA THR A 51 -10.47 -19.74 1.33
C THR A 51 -9.00 -19.33 1.43
N ASP A 52 -8.59 -18.87 2.59
CA ASP A 52 -7.26 -18.32 2.91
C ASP A 52 -6.88 -17.10 2.06
N SER A 53 -7.86 -16.34 1.54
CA SER A 53 -7.58 -15.08 0.87
C SER A 53 -7.57 -13.91 1.84
N LEU A 54 -6.87 -12.83 1.47
CA LEU A 54 -6.87 -11.59 2.24
C LEU A 54 -8.30 -11.01 2.42
N ASP A 55 -9.17 -11.18 1.42
CA ASP A 55 -10.58 -10.78 1.51
C ASP A 55 -11.35 -11.59 2.56
N GLU A 56 -11.13 -12.91 2.63
CA GLU A 56 -11.72 -13.74 3.69
C GLU A 56 -11.23 -13.30 5.08
N VAL A 57 -9.93 -13.04 5.23
CA VAL A 57 -9.36 -12.58 6.49
C VAL A 57 -9.92 -11.22 6.91
N ALA A 58 -10.04 -10.26 6.00
CA ALA A 58 -10.63 -8.96 6.29
C ALA A 58 -12.06 -9.10 6.84
N ARG A 59 -12.87 -9.97 6.23
CA ARG A 59 -14.24 -10.24 6.68
C ARG A 59 -14.31 -10.93 8.03
N LEU A 60 -13.38 -11.84 8.33
CA LEU A 60 -13.26 -12.45 9.67
C LEU A 60 -12.90 -11.39 10.73
N MET A 61 -11.98 -10.48 10.41
CA MET A 61 -11.62 -9.35 11.29
C MET A 61 -12.82 -8.43 11.57
N ASP A 62 -13.67 -8.17 10.58
CA ASP A 62 -14.91 -7.41 10.77
C ASP A 62 -15.91 -8.11 11.71
N ASP A 63 -16.07 -9.43 11.60
CA ASP A 63 -16.93 -10.20 12.52
C ASP A 63 -16.35 -10.22 13.95
N ILE A 64 -15.04 -10.37 14.09
CA ILE A 64 -14.35 -10.28 15.39
C ILE A 64 -14.59 -8.91 16.02
N THR A 65 -14.37 -7.83 15.26
CA THR A 65 -14.57 -6.45 15.72
C THR A 65 -15.98 -6.24 16.23
N ARG A 66 -16.99 -6.65 15.45
CA ARG A 66 -18.40 -6.59 15.84
C ARG A 66 -18.69 -7.34 17.13
N ARG A 67 -18.08 -8.52 17.34
CA ARG A 67 -18.28 -9.31 18.56
C ARG A 67 -17.62 -8.68 19.77
N LEU A 68 -16.44 -8.08 19.60
CA LEU A 68 -15.76 -7.33 20.64
C LEU A 68 -16.56 -6.09 21.03
N GLU A 69 -17.16 -5.37 20.08
CA GLU A 69 -18.08 -4.25 20.34
C GLU A 69 -19.28 -4.67 21.21
N PHE A 70 -19.80 -5.89 21.03
CA PHE A 70 -20.85 -6.46 21.88
C PHE A 70 -20.35 -7.02 23.21
N GLY A 71 -19.07 -6.79 23.58
CA GLY A 71 -18.47 -7.27 24.82
C GLY A 71 -18.21 -8.79 24.85
N ARG A 72 -18.21 -9.45 23.70
CA ARG A 72 -18.06 -10.92 23.60
C ARG A 72 -16.61 -11.34 23.40
N ALA A 73 -15.75 -11.13 24.39
CA ALA A 73 -14.32 -11.53 24.34
C ALA A 73 -14.04 -12.97 24.82
N GLY A 74 -14.99 -13.89 24.60
CA GLY A 74 -14.91 -15.28 25.09
C GLY A 74 -13.98 -16.18 24.29
N LYS A 75 -13.85 -17.45 24.71
CA LYS A 75 -12.99 -18.46 24.03
C LYS A 75 -13.25 -18.62 22.54
N ARG A 76 -14.50 -18.40 22.09
CA ARG A 76 -14.85 -18.50 20.67
C ARG A 76 -14.17 -17.42 19.83
N VAL A 77 -14.19 -16.16 20.29
CA VAL A 77 -13.60 -15.04 19.55
C VAL A 77 -12.07 -15.15 19.53
N ARG A 78 -11.47 -15.58 20.65
CA ARG A 78 -10.02 -15.84 20.67
C ARG A 78 -9.57 -16.89 19.67
N LYS A 79 -10.36 -17.96 19.48
CA LYS A 79 -10.07 -18.96 18.44
C LYS A 79 -10.17 -18.36 17.03
N GLU A 80 -11.19 -17.54 16.78
CA GLU A 80 -11.34 -16.85 15.49
C GLU A 80 -10.17 -15.87 15.26
N GLU A 81 -9.67 -15.20 16.30
CA GLU A 81 -8.45 -14.37 16.27
C GLU A 81 -7.19 -15.20 15.98
N ASP A 82 -7.00 -16.33 16.67
CA ASP A 82 -5.87 -17.24 16.45
C ASP A 82 -5.87 -17.79 15.01
N ASP A 83 -7.06 -18.15 14.49
CA ASP A 83 -7.22 -18.62 13.10
C ASP A 83 -6.86 -17.52 12.08
N VAL A 84 -7.21 -16.27 12.36
CA VAL A 84 -6.82 -15.11 11.53
C VAL A 84 -5.30 -14.92 11.54
N ILE A 85 -4.65 -15.00 12.70
CA ILE A 85 -3.20 -14.90 12.83
C ILE A 85 -2.52 -16.01 12.01
N ALA A 86 -2.97 -17.25 12.16
CA ALA A 86 -2.42 -18.38 11.41
C ALA A 86 -2.55 -18.23 9.88
N LYS A 87 -3.68 -17.68 9.40
CA LYS A 87 -3.87 -17.38 7.97
C LYS A 87 -2.92 -16.27 7.48
N LEU A 88 -2.71 -15.23 8.27
CA LEU A 88 -1.80 -14.14 7.93
C LEU A 88 -0.33 -14.61 7.93
N ASP A 89 0.08 -15.40 8.92
CA ASP A 89 1.43 -15.97 8.99
C ASP A 89 1.72 -16.83 7.75
N LYS A 90 0.77 -17.67 7.34
CA LYS A 90 0.88 -18.47 6.10
C LYS A 90 1.06 -17.57 4.87
N MET A 91 0.30 -16.48 4.74
CA MET A 91 0.45 -15.54 3.62
C MET A 91 1.82 -14.84 3.64
N ILE A 92 2.31 -14.46 4.82
CA ILE A 92 3.64 -13.86 4.98
C ILE A 92 4.71 -14.85 4.52
N GLU A 93 4.66 -16.11 4.97
CA GLU A 93 5.59 -17.15 4.55
C GLU A 93 5.58 -17.38 3.03
N GLU A 94 4.40 -17.38 2.40
CA GLU A 94 4.26 -17.53 0.95
C GLU A 94 4.90 -16.36 0.20
N LEU A 95 4.70 -15.12 0.67
CA LEU A 95 5.29 -13.91 0.10
C LEU A 95 6.81 -13.85 0.31
N GLU A 96 7.31 -14.25 1.49
CA GLU A 96 8.74 -14.34 1.77
C GLU A 96 9.43 -15.36 0.86
N LYS A 97 8.81 -16.53 0.64
CA LYS A 97 9.31 -17.54 -0.32
C LYS A 97 9.34 -17.00 -1.74
N GLN A 98 8.31 -16.27 -2.16
CA GLN A 98 8.26 -15.64 -3.47
C GLN A 98 9.38 -14.60 -3.64
N GLN A 99 9.65 -13.79 -2.62
CA GLN A 99 10.73 -12.81 -2.63
C GLN A 99 12.12 -13.47 -2.69
N GLN A 100 12.34 -14.56 -1.95
CA GLN A 100 13.60 -15.31 -1.97
C GLN A 100 13.85 -15.97 -3.34
N GLN A 101 12.81 -16.50 -3.99
CA GLN A 101 12.90 -17.05 -5.35
C GLN A 101 13.18 -15.96 -6.40
N GLN A 102 12.61 -14.77 -6.26
CA GLN A 102 12.90 -13.65 -7.16
C GLN A 102 14.32 -13.09 -6.97
N SER A 103 14.86 -13.19 -5.75
CA SER A 103 16.24 -12.77 -5.43
C SER A 103 17.31 -13.75 -5.92
N SER A 104 16.92 -14.97 -6.32
CA SER A 104 17.83 -16.01 -6.81
C SER A 104 17.88 -16.13 -8.35
N SER A 105 17.05 -15.36 -9.07
CA SER A 105 17.10 -15.28 -10.55
C SER A 105 17.74 -13.99 -11.10
N SER A 106 18.23 -13.09 -10.24
CA SER A 106 19.00 -11.89 -10.62
C SER A 106 20.51 -12.08 -10.39
N GLY A 107 20.99 -13.32 -10.48
CA GLY A 107 22.41 -13.65 -10.51
C GLY A 107 22.87 -13.82 -11.96
N GLN A 108 23.72 -12.89 -12.41
CA GLN A 108 24.60 -13.03 -13.58
C GLN A 108 24.01 -12.71 -14.97
N GLY A 109 23.37 -11.55 -15.11
CA GLY A 109 23.16 -10.90 -16.41
C GLY A 109 24.06 -9.68 -16.56
N SER A 110 24.91 -9.66 -17.59
CA SER A 110 25.79 -8.53 -17.93
C SER A 110 25.06 -7.18 -17.86
N LEU A 111 25.61 -6.23 -17.09
CA LEU A 111 25.07 -4.88 -16.79
C LEU A 111 25.12 -3.91 -18.00
N ASN A 112 24.81 -4.38 -19.19
CA ASN A 112 24.78 -3.56 -20.40
C ASN A 112 23.40 -3.62 -21.09
N PRO A 113 22.38 -2.93 -20.54
CA PRO A 113 21.05 -2.92 -21.15
C PRO A 113 21.08 -2.13 -22.45
N SER A 114 20.76 -2.80 -23.57
CA SER A 114 20.63 -2.20 -24.90
C SER A 114 19.23 -1.60 -25.16
N SER A 115 18.34 -1.65 -24.18
CA SER A 115 16.99 -1.09 -24.27
C SER A 115 16.48 -0.56 -22.92
N PRO A 116 15.60 0.46 -22.90
CA PRO A 116 15.01 1.00 -21.68
C PRO A 116 14.16 -0.04 -20.95
N ALA A 117 14.10 0.03 -19.61
CA ALA A 117 13.22 -0.82 -18.82
C ALA A 117 11.75 -0.54 -19.16
N GLN A 118 10.96 -1.60 -19.39
CA GLN A 118 9.52 -1.46 -19.67
C GLN A 118 8.72 -1.06 -18.43
N ASP A 119 9.24 -1.31 -17.23
CA ASP A 119 8.55 -1.03 -15.97
C ASP A 119 9.50 -0.43 -14.92
N SER A 120 8.97 0.42 -14.04
CA SER A 120 9.75 1.13 -13.03
C SER A 120 10.02 0.23 -11.81
N MET A 121 10.96 -0.69 -11.97
CA MET A 121 11.46 -1.52 -10.87
C MET A 121 12.91 -1.18 -10.56
N PRO A 122 13.37 -1.33 -9.30
CA PRO A 122 14.78 -1.25 -8.96
C PRO A 122 15.51 -2.43 -9.62
N LEU A 123 15.91 -2.25 -10.88
CA LEU A 123 16.85 -3.12 -11.56
C LEU A 123 18.18 -2.99 -10.81
N GLY A 124 18.48 -3.96 -9.96
CA GLY A 124 19.71 -3.98 -9.17
C GLY A 124 20.94 -3.70 -10.04
N GLY A 125 21.84 -2.87 -9.51
CA GLY A 125 23.03 -2.41 -10.21
C GLY A 125 23.45 -1.05 -9.67
N SER A 126 24.73 -0.89 -9.34
CA SER A 126 25.30 0.43 -9.07
C SER A 126 25.82 0.98 -10.40
N GLY A 127 25.07 1.90 -11.03
CA GLY A 127 25.62 2.72 -12.10
C GLY A 127 26.68 3.67 -11.53
N PRO A 128 27.64 4.16 -12.34
CA PRO A 128 28.72 5.03 -11.87
C PRO A 128 28.27 6.39 -11.29
N GLY A 129 26.96 6.66 -11.22
CA GLY A 129 26.43 7.91 -10.69
C GLY A 129 26.68 9.12 -11.59
N ASN A 130 27.13 8.90 -12.83
CA ASN A 130 27.31 9.96 -13.80
C ASN A 130 25.94 10.43 -14.28
N VAL A 131 25.44 11.48 -13.64
CA VAL A 131 24.30 12.27 -14.11
C VAL A 131 24.82 13.32 -15.09
N ASP A 132 24.19 13.45 -16.26
CA ASP A 132 24.47 14.55 -17.17
C ASP A 132 24.09 15.86 -16.47
N GLN A 133 25.07 16.73 -16.22
CA GLN A 133 24.79 18.07 -15.71
C GLN A 133 23.98 18.82 -16.77
N ARG A 134 22.67 18.98 -16.54
CA ARG A 134 21.89 19.95 -17.31
C ARG A 134 22.39 21.34 -16.95
N GLY A 135 22.89 22.07 -17.95
CA GLY A 135 23.18 23.49 -17.82
C GLY A 135 21.91 24.25 -17.44
N ILE A 136 21.74 24.51 -16.14
CA ILE A 136 20.71 25.41 -15.64
C ILE A 136 21.20 26.80 -16.07
N GLY A 137 20.61 27.38 -17.12
CA GLY A 137 21.02 28.69 -17.60
C GLY A 137 20.92 29.79 -16.52
N ASN A 138 21.28 31.03 -16.85
CA ASN A 138 21.26 32.21 -15.95
C ASN A 138 19.84 32.66 -15.50
N GLY A 139 18.88 31.74 -15.40
CA GLY A 139 17.55 32.01 -14.90
C GLY A 139 17.56 32.04 -13.38
N SER A 140 17.71 33.23 -12.80
CA SER A 140 17.31 33.62 -11.43
C SER A 140 17.25 32.48 -10.41
N GLY A 141 18.34 31.72 -10.32
CA GLY A 141 18.51 30.69 -9.31
C GLY A 141 18.92 31.39 -8.02
N TRP A 142 18.39 30.93 -6.89
CA TRP A 142 18.83 31.37 -5.56
C TRP A 142 20.36 31.25 -5.35
N GLY A 143 21.05 30.48 -6.21
CA GLY A 143 22.51 30.34 -6.24
C GLY A 143 23.29 31.54 -6.81
N ASP A 144 22.69 32.40 -7.64
CA ASP A 144 23.39 33.50 -8.33
C ASP A 144 23.05 34.90 -7.77
N LEU A 145 22.47 34.97 -6.57
CA LEU A 145 22.18 36.26 -5.93
C LEU A 145 23.49 37.02 -5.59
N PRO A 146 23.57 38.34 -5.86
CA PRO A 146 24.66 39.16 -5.40
C PRO A 146 24.89 39.01 -3.88
N PRO A 147 26.14 39.07 -3.38
CA PRO A 147 26.47 38.73 -1.99
C PRO A 147 25.62 39.46 -0.93
N LYS A 148 25.24 40.71 -1.22
CA LYS A 148 24.43 41.56 -0.35
C LYS A 148 22.98 41.08 -0.23
N GLU A 149 22.39 40.58 -1.31
CA GLU A 149 21.01 40.09 -1.33
C GLU A 149 20.91 38.70 -0.71
N ARG A 150 21.94 37.86 -0.93
CA ARG A 150 22.07 36.54 -0.29
C ARG A 150 22.08 36.64 1.24
N GLN A 151 22.85 37.58 1.81
CA GLN A 151 22.90 37.78 3.25
C GLN A 151 21.57 38.29 3.83
N LYS A 152 20.86 39.16 3.10
CA LYS A 152 19.53 39.63 3.51
C LYS A 152 18.50 38.49 3.52
N ALA A 153 18.52 37.63 2.51
CA ALA A 153 17.68 36.44 2.44
C ALA A 153 18.00 35.46 3.59
N LEU A 154 19.28 35.20 3.87
CA LEU A 154 19.69 34.36 5.00
C LEU A 154 19.21 34.92 6.35
N GLN A 155 19.29 36.24 6.55
CA GLN A 155 18.76 36.86 7.76
C GLN A 155 17.25 36.72 7.87
N GLN A 156 16.51 36.87 6.78
CA GLN A 156 15.05 36.68 6.78
C GLN A 156 14.67 35.23 7.06
N ILE A 157 15.31 34.27 6.39
CA ILE A 157 15.09 32.83 6.62
C ILE A 157 15.43 32.47 8.07
N SER A 158 16.53 32.97 8.63
CA SER A 158 16.93 32.68 10.02
C SER A 158 15.98 33.21 11.10
N LYS A 159 15.09 34.16 10.76
CA LYS A 159 14.03 34.66 11.65
C LYS A 159 12.80 33.76 11.65
N GLU A 160 12.55 33.06 10.54
CA GLU A 160 11.36 32.24 10.34
C GLU A 160 11.63 30.74 10.59
N LEU A 161 12.88 30.30 10.47
CA LEU A 161 13.26 28.89 10.61
C LEU A 161 13.80 28.54 12.01
N PRO A 162 13.40 27.40 12.60
CA PRO A 162 13.99 26.85 13.82
C PRO A 162 15.51 26.62 13.71
N ALA A 163 16.23 26.74 14.83
CA ALA A 163 17.70 26.79 14.87
C ALA A 163 18.42 25.58 14.24
N HIS A 164 17.81 24.39 14.22
CA HIS A 164 18.43 23.16 13.70
C HIS A 164 18.59 23.12 12.18
N PHE A 165 17.90 23.99 11.44
CA PHE A 165 18.08 24.09 9.99
C PHE A 165 19.31 24.93 9.59
N ARG A 166 19.94 25.64 10.53
CA ARG A 166 21.14 26.44 10.24
C ARG A 166 22.30 25.56 9.77
N ASP A 167 22.54 24.48 10.49
CA ASP A 167 23.67 23.58 10.23
C ASP A 167 23.55 22.94 8.83
N VAL A 168 22.34 22.50 8.46
CA VAL A 168 22.06 21.88 7.15
C VAL A 168 22.22 22.89 6.00
N ILE A 169 21.76 24.13 6.20
CA ILE A 169 21.89 25.20 5.20
C ILE A 169 23.36 25.59 5.01
N GLU A 170 24.12 25.70 6.11
CA GLU A 170 25.55 26.01 6.06
C GLU A 170 26.36 24.93 5.34
N GLU A 171 26.09 23.65 5.61
CA GLU A 171 26.74 22.53 4.92
C GLU A 171 26.47 22.55 3.42
N TYR A 172 25.23 22.82 3.01
CA TYR A 172 24.85 22.93 1.60
C TYR A 172 25.62 24.06 0.89
N PHE A 173 25.67 25.26 1.48
CA PHE A 173 26.42 26.38 0.88
C PHE A 173 27.93 26.16 0.86
N ARG A 174 28.47 25.49 1.88
CA ARG A 174 29.91 25.15 1.93
C ARG A 174 30.28 24.16 0.83
N LYS A 175 29.38 23.22 0.52
CA LYS A 175 29.53 22.29 -0.60
C LYS A 175 29.42 23.01 -1.94
N LEU A 176 28.41 23.85 -2.12
CA LEU A 176 28.20 24.63 -3.36
C LEU A 176 29.40 25.57 -3.67
N ALA A 177 30.00 26.19 -2.66
CA ALA A 177 31.16 27.06 -2.84
C ALA A 177 32.47 26.30 -3.13
N ARG A 178 32.56 25.03 -2.74
CA ARG A 178 33.67 24.15 -3.12
C ARG A 178 33.51 23.69 -4.55
N ASP A 179 32.31 23.26 -4.92
CA ASP A 179 32.00 22.77 -6.26
C ASP A 179 32.06 23.88 -7.32
N GLY A 180 31.76 25.14 -6.98
CA GLY A 180 31.89 26.28 -7.89
C GLY A 180 33.32 26.84 -8.07
N ASN A 181 34.31 26.23 -7.44
CA ASN A 181 35.73 26.62 -7.53
C ASN A 181 36.56 25.61 -8.38
N ASP A 182 35.93 24.54 -8.86
CA ASP A 182 36.52 23.48 -9.68
C ASP A 182 36.06 23.53 -11.17
N ASP A 183 35.69 24.73 -11.65
CA ASP A 183 35.53 25.07 -13.08
C ASP A 183 36.62 26.05 -13.56
#